data_AF-A0A7X8MYG0-F1
#
_entry.id   AF-A0A7X8MYG0-F1
#
_cell.length_a   1.000
_cell.length_b   1.000
_cell.length_c   1.000
_cell.angle_alpha   90.00
_cell.angle_beta   90.00
_cell.angle_gamma   90.00
#
_symmetry.space_group_name_H-M   'P 1'
#
loop_
_entity.id
_entity.type
_entity.pdbx_description
1 polymer ?
#
loop_
_entity_poly.entity_id
_entity_poly.type
_entity_poly.pdbx_seq_one_letter_code
_entity_poly.pdbx_strand_id
1 'polypeptide(L)'
;MKLSKMTAITAALGAALALAACGDGDGNGETTTETTAAETTATEKTETTAAPALPTADELNGILAKATDPNVPLEEKVNTVQGGEQAPELFEVMAASQAESGAQFQVVNPVLPGYTPDSVLASVNFILPESEAQPAENVEFIYEDETWKLSQSWACTLITNTVAPEQVPEMCLDYNPAPAEEAPV
;
A
#
# COMPACT_ATOMS: atom_id res chain seq x y z
N MET A 1 -1.75 14.68 55.08
CA MET A 1 -0.69 15.69 55.34
C MET A 1 -0.31 16.27 53.99
N LYS A 2 -0.57 17.56 53.72
CA LYS A 2 0.21 18.77 54.08
C LYS A 2 1.44 18.99 53.18
N LEU A 3 1.38 20.13 52.49
CA LEU A 3 2.25 20.65 51.44
C LEU A 3 3.69 21.01 51.89
N SER A 4 4.58 21.09 50.90
CA SER A 4 5.69 22.06 50.71
C SER A 4 6.12 21.95 49.23
N LYS A 5 6.26 22.98 48.35
CA LYS A 5 6.89 24.33 48.41
C LYS A 5 8.39 24.24 48.78
N MET A 6 9.37 24.89 48.14
CA MET A 6 9.43 25.99 47.15
C MET A 6 10.86 26.03 46.52
N THR A 7 11.21 27.08 45.74
CA THR A 7 12.57 27.50 45.21
C THR A 7 12.76 27.25 43.69
N ALA A 8 12.91 28.19 42.74
CA ALA A 8 13.27 29.64 42.68
C ALA A 8 14.79 29.95 42.68
N ILE A 9 15.45 30.76 41.82
CA ILE A 9 15.08 31.68 40.71
C ILE A 9 16.30 31.81 39.77
N THR A 10 16.12 31.92 38.44
CA THR A 10 16.99 32.76 37.58
C THR A 10 16.29 33.22 36.30
N ALA A 11 16.47 34.49 35.95
CA ALA A 11 16.05 35.09 34.68
C ALA A 11 17.27 35.67 33.95
N ALA A 12 17.26 35.64 32.62
CA ALA A 12 18.22 36.34 31.77
C ALA A 12 17.49 36.93 30.55
N LEU A 13 17.91 38.12 30.13
CA LEU A 13 17.23 38.97 29.13
C LEU A 13 17.91 38.87 27.75
N GLY A 14 17.09 38.98 26.70
CA GLY A 14 17.50 39.46 25.37
C GLY A 14 18.36 38.51 24.52
N ALA A 15 18.48 38.71 23.20
CA ALA A 15 17.85 39.71 22.35
C ALA A 15 17.59 39.13 20.96
N ALA A 16 16.54 39.61 20.27
CA ALA A 16 16.33 39.35 18.85
C ALA A 16 17.00 40.46 18.03
N LEU A 17 17.91 40.10 17.12
CA LEU A 17 18.38 40.95 16.02
C LEU A 17 18.51 40.14 14.74
N ALA A 18 18.37 40.83 13.61
CA ALA A 18 18.01 40.26 12.32
C ALA A 18 19.12 40.43 11.26
N LEU A 19 19.03 39.59 10.21
CA LEU A 19 19.57 39.74 8.85
C LEU A 19 20.90 40.50 8.62
N ALA A 20 21.94 39.77 8.19
CA ALA A 20 22.78 40.09 7.03
C ALA A 20 23.36 38.76 6.52
N ALA A 21 23.21 38.26 5.29
CA ALA A 21 23.15 38.86 3.95
C ALA A 21 24.53 39.27 3.37
N CYS A 22 25.09 38.35 2.56
CA CYS A 22 26.00 38.58 1.44
C CYS A 22 27.45 39.07 1.72
N GLY A 23 28.41 38.56 0.95
CA GLY A 23 29.62 39.32 0.59
C GLY A 23 30.98 38.68 0.87
N ASP A 24 31.48 37.98 -0.15
CA ASP A 24 32.89 37.80 -0.56
C ASP A 24 33.99 38.67 0.08
N GLY A 25 35.19 38.08 0.29
CA GLY A 25 36.39 38.81 0.71
C GLY A 25 37.61 37.91 1.01
N ASP A 26 38.41 37.60 -0.02
CA ASP A 26 39.66 36.81 0.04
C ASP A 26 40.78 37.49 0.88
N GLY A 27 41.69 36.71 1.51
CA GLY A 27 42.79 37.30 2.28
C GLY A 27 43.67 36.41 3.18
N ASN A 28 44.29 35.36 2.63
CA ASN A 28 45.59 34.75 3.02
C ASN A 28 46.12 34.87 4.49
N GLY A 29 46.18 33.75 5.23
CA GLY A 29 46.91 33.63 6.51
C GLY A 29 47.23 32.18 6.90
N GLU A 30 48.51 31.82 6.99
CA GLU A 30 49.04 30.45 6.96
C GLU A 30 49.17 29.73 8.33
N THR A 31 48.89 28.41 8.33
CA THR A 31 49.34 27.34 9.25
C THR A 31 49.02 27.40 10.76
N THR A 32 48.13 26.51 11.21
CA THR A 32 48.52 25.34 12.05
C THR A 32 47.54 24.19 11.84
N THR A 33 48.10 23.00 11.57
CA THR A 33 47.34 21.77 11.31
C THR A 33 47.00 21.04 12.61
N GLU A 34 45.72 20.82 12.88
CA GLU A 34 45.27 19.66 13.67
C GLU A 34 44.39 18.77 12.80
N THR A 35 44.98 17.68 12.31
CA THR A 35 44.27 16.59 11.64
C THR A 35 43.52 15.77 12.68
N THR A 36 42.23 16.05 12.87
CA THR A 36 41.32 15.06 13.45
C THR A 36 40.63 14.35 12.30
N ALA A 37 41.05 13.11 12.05
CA ALA A 37 40.39 12.25 11.07
C ALA A 37 38.97 11.95 11.55
N ALA A 38 37.97 12.32 10.75
CA ALA A 38 36.63 11.79 10.93
C ALA A 38 36.65 10.31 10.55
N GLU A 39 36.54 9.42 11.53
CA GLU A 39 36.25 8.00 11.28
C GLU A 39 34.94 7.90 10.49
N THR A 40 35.08 7.67 9.20
CA THR A 40 33.96 7.25 8.36
C THR A 40 33.77 5.77 8.63
N THR A 41 32.99 5.44 9.66
CA THR A 41 32.43 4.11 9.82
C THR A 41 31.47 3.85 8.66
N ALA A 42 32.04 3.37 7.57
CA ALA A 42 31.30 2.73 6.49
C ALA A 42 30.71 1.44 7.06
N THR A 43 29.54 1.55 7.69
CA THR A 43 28.75 0.38 8.08
C THR A 43 28.42 -0.38 6.80
N GLU A 44 28.93 -1.60 6.73
CA GLU A 44 28.82 -2.48 5.58
C GLU A 44 27.34 -2.64 5.19
N LYS A 45 27.02 -2.30 3.94
CA LYS A 45 25.66 -2.37 3.42
C LYS A 45 25.31 -3.83 3.17
N THR A 46 24.87 -4.55 4.20
CA THR A 46 24.03 -5.73 4.00
C THR A 46 22.74 -5.27 3.35
N GLU A 47 22.64 -5.43 2.03
CA GLU A 47 21.38 -5.35 1.29
C GLU A 47 20.52 -6.58 1.62
N THR A 48 20.08 -6.66 2.88
CA THR A 48 18.74 -7.14 3.15
C THR A 48 17.81 -6.14 2.45
N THR A 49 17.18 -6.57 1.37
CA THR A 49 15.97 -5.90 0.86
C THR A 49 15.03 -5.80 2.05
N ALA A 50 14.85 -4.59 2.57
CA ALA A 50 13.90 -4.37 3.64
C ALA A 50 12.51 -4.67 3.09
N ALA A 51 11.72 -5.46 3.81
CA ALA A 51 10.32 -5.66 3.46
C ALA A 51 9.64 -4.29 3.28
N PRO A 52 8.74 -4.14 2.29
CA PRO A 52 8.06 -2.89 2.04
C PRO A 52 7.37 -2.37 3.31
N ALA A 53 7.30 -1.05 3.46
CA ALA A 53 6.52 -0.47 4.55
C ALA A 53 5.06 -0.94 4.44
N LEU A 54 4.45 -1.34 5.56
CA LEU A 54 3.06 -1.78 5.58
C LEU A 54 2.17 -0.66 5.02
N PRO A 55 1.35 -0.93 3.99
CA PRO A 55 0.47 0.05 3.40
C PRO A 55 -0.69 0.37 4.34
N THR A 56 -1.24 1.56 4.18
CA THR A 56 -2.47 1.97 4.83
C THR A 56 -3.69 1.34 4.15
N ALA A 57 -4.81 1.23 4.88
CA ALA A 57 -6.08 0.81 4.29
C ALA A 57 -6.51 1.72 3.12
N ASP A 58 -6.23 3.03 3.18
CA ASP A 58 -6.57 3.99 2.12
C ASP A 58 -5.76 3.74 0.83
N GLU A 59 -4.46 3.40 0.95
CA GLU A 59 -3.63 3.01 -0.20
C GLU A 59 -4.14 1.73 -0.85
N LEU A 60 -4.46 0.70 -0.05
CA LEU A 60 -5.04 -0.55 -0.54
C LEU A 60 -6.42 -0.32 -1.19
N ASN A 61 -7.23 0.59 -0.65
CA ASN A 61 -8.51 0.94 -1.24
C ASN A 61 -8.35 1.67 -2.57
N GLY A 62 -7.28 2.45 -2.73
CA GLY A 62 -6.90 3.07 -3.99
C GLY A 62 -6.59 2.05 -5.10
N ILE A 63 -6.00 0.91 -4.76
CA ILE A 63 -5.77 -0.21 -5.71
C ILE A 63 -7.10 -0.74 -6.22
N LEU A 64 -8.03 -1.09 -5.31
CA LEU A 64 -9.34 -1.64 -5.66
C LEU A 64 -10.17 -0.66 -6.49
N ALA A 65 -10.18 0.62 -6.12
CA ALA A 65 -10.88 1.66 -6.87
C ALA A 65 -10.29 1.85 -8.27
N LYS A 66 -8.96 1.83 -8.40
CA LYS A 66 -8.28 1.94 -9.70
C LYS A 66 -8.57 0.74 -10.62
N ALA A 67 -8.66 -0.47 -10.05
CA ALA A 67 -8.96 -1.69 -10.80
C ALA A 67 -10.34 -1.62 -11.48
N THR A 68 -11.34 -1.01 -10.83
CA THR A 68 -12.73 -0.98 -11.31
C THR A 68 -13.14 0.32 -12.02
N ASP A 69 -12.36 1.40 -11.93
CA ASP A 69 -12.71 2.69 -12.56
C ASP A 69 -12.67 2.61 -14.10
N PRO A 70 -13.78 2.80 -14.83
CA PRO A 70 -13.79 2.74 -16.30
C PRO A 70 -12.95 3.85 -16.97
N ASN A 71 -12.57 4.91 -16.26
CA ASN A 71 -11.80 6.04 -16.80
C ASN A 71 -10.28 5.84 -16.71
N VAL A 72 -9.80 4.90 -15.91
CA VAL A 72 -8.37 4.61 -15.77
C VAL A 72 -7.88 3.81 -16.98
N PRO A 73 -6.74 4.18 -17.61
CA PRO A 73 -6.15 3.42 -18.71
C PRO A 73 -5.81 1.98 -18.33
N LEU A 74 -5.94 1.05 -19.27
CA LEU A 74 -5.60 -0.36 -19.05
C LEU A 74 -4.16 -0.57 -18.54
N GLU A 75 -3.21 0.23 -19.05
CA GLU A 75 -1.79 0.22 -18.64
C GLU A 75 -1.60 0.52 -17.14
N GLU A 76 -2.49 1.29 -16.51
CA GLU A 76 -2.49 1.51 -15.07
C GLU A 76 -3.25 0.43 -14.30
N LYS A 77 -4.29 -0.16 -14.92
CA LYS A 77 -5.13 -1.21 -14.32
C LYS A 77 -4.41 -2.53 -14.17
N VAL A 78 -3.64 -2.96 -15.17
CA VAL A 78 -2.86 -4.21 -15.09
C VAL A 78 -1.91 -4.24 -13.89
N ASN A 79 -1.48 -3.07 -13.40
CA ASN A 79 -0.65 -2.91 -12.20
C ASN A 79 -1.42 -2.99 -10.87
N THR A 80 -2.74 -3.19 -10.88
CA THR A 80 -3.58 -3.29 -9.66
C THR A 80 -3.90 -4.73 -9.22
N VAL A 81 -3.66 -5.71 -10.09
CA VAL A 81 -3.90 -7.14 -9.85
C VAL A 81 -2.65 -7.91 -10.27
N GLN A 82 -2.19 -8.84 -9.44
CA GLN A 82 -1.03 -9.68 -9.76
C GLN A 82 -1.29 -10.48 -11.04
N GLY A 83 -0.36 -10.40 -11.99
CA GLY A 83 -0.49 -11.02 -13.31
C GLY A 83 -1.58 -10.42 -14.19
N GLY A 84 -2.10 -9.22 -13.86
CA GLY A 84 -3.20 -8.56 -14.56
C GLY A 84 -2.93 -8.26 -16.04
N GLU A 85 -1.67 -8.23 -16.47
CA GLU A 85 -1.33 -8.14 -17.91
C GLU A 85 -1.75 -9.37 -18.73
N GLN A 86 -2.05 -10.50 -18.08
CA GLN A 86 -2.46 -11.74 -18.74
C GLN A 86 -3.97 -11.81 -19.02
N ALA A 87 -4.78 -10.96 -18.37
CA ALA A 87 -6.23 -10.85 -18.61
C ALA A 87 -6.66 -9.38 -18.61
N PRO A 88 -6.34 -8.59 -19.65
CA PRO A 88 -6.80 -7.20 -19.74
C PRO A 88 -8.33 -7.06 -19.72
N GLU A 89 -9.06 -8.06 -20.20
CA GLU A 89 -10.54 -8.13 -20.19
C GLU A 89 -11.13 -8.20 -18.78
N LEU A 90 -10.36 -8.68 -17.79
CA LEU A 90 -10.74 -8.73 -16.37
C LEU A 90 -11.27 -7.37 -15.88
N PHE A 91 -10.59 -6.29 -16.26
CA PHE A 91 -10.89 -4.95 -15.78
C PHE A 91 -12.13 -4.33 -16.41
N GLU A 92 -12.49 -4.74 -17.63
CA GLU A 92 -13.77 -4.36 -18.25
C GLU A 92 -14.93 -5.08 -17.54
N VAL A 93 -14.76 -6.38 -17.27
CA VAL A 93 -15.74 -7.21 -16.55
C VAL A 93 -15.96 -6.70 -15.12
N MET A 94 -14.89 -6.37 -14.38
CA MET A 94 -15.00 -5.79 -13.03
C MET A 94 -15.70 -4.41 -13.04
N ALA A 95 -15.33 -3.53 -13.98
CA ALA A 95 -15.94 -2.20 -14.10
C ALA A 95 -17.44 -2.29 -14.45
N ALA A 96 -17.82 -3.18 -15.37
CA ALA A 96 -19.21 -3.43 -15.72
C ALA A 96 -20.00 -3.99 -14.52
N SER A 97 -19.48 -5.02 -13.85
CA SER A 97 -20.10 -5.61 -12.67
C SER A 97 -20.31 -4.60 -11.54
N GLN A 98 -19.32 -3.73 -11.27
CA GLN A 98 -19.46 -2.64 -10.30
C GLN A 98 -20.54 -1.63 -10.71
N ALA A 99 -20.58 -1.23 -11.99
CA ALA A 99 -21.57 -0.28 -12.49
C ALA A 99 -23.01 -0.83 -12.49
N GLU A 100 -23.18 -2.14 -12.75
CA GLU A 100 -24.49 -2.81 -12.74
C GLU A 100 -25.01 -3.07 -11.32
N SER A 101 -24.14 -3.49 -10.40
CA SER A 101 -24.50 -3.81 -9.01
C SER A 101 -24.57 -2.58 -8.09
N GLY A 102 -23.88 -1.49 -8.45
CA GLY A 102 -23.66 -0.35 -7.55
C GLY A 102 -22.78 -0.69 -6.34
N ALA A 103 -22.05 -1.81 -6.38
CA ALA A 103 -21.23 -2.27 -5.27
C ALA A 103 -20.05 -1.32 -4.98
N GLN A 104 -19.67 -1.19 -3.72
CA GLN A 104 -18.46 -0.50 -3.29
C GLN A 104 -17.60 -1.44 -2.45
N PHE A 105 -16.28 -1.32 -2.61
CA PHE A 105 -15.29 -1.96 -1.75
C PHE A 105 -14.74 -0.93 -0.77
N GLN A 106 -14.60 -1.33 0.50
CA GLN A 106 -13.94 -0.54 1.53
C GLN A 106 -12.95 -1.41 2.29
N VAL A 107 -11.65 -1.17 2.11
CA VAL A 107 -10.61 -1.77 2.96
C VAL A 107 -10.73 -1.18 4.36
N VAL A 108 -10.69 -2.03 5.39
CA VAL A 108 -10.73 -1.60 6.80
C VAL A 108 -9.47 -1.99 7.55
N ASN A 109 -9.14 -1.21 8.58
CA ASN A 109 -8.02 -1.49 9.47
C ASN A 109 -8.35 -2.63 10.46
N PRO A 110 -7.35 -3.41 10.90
CA PRO A 110 -5.91 -3.26 10.60
C PRO A 110 -5.48 -3.94 9.30
N VAL A 111 -4.48 -3.37 8.63
CA VAL A 111 -3.65 -4.09 7.66
C VAL A 111 -2.58 -4.87 8.44
N LEU A 112 -2.41 -6.16 8.13
CA LEU A 112 -1.53 -7.10 8.81
C LEU A 112 -0.49 -7.67 7.84
N PRO A 113 0.71 -8.08 8.30
CA PRO A 113 1.62 -8.90 7.49
C PRO A 113 0.94 -10.18 6.99
N GLY A 114 1.21 -10.55 5.74
CA GLY A 114 0.58 -11.68 5.07
C GLY A 114 1.38 -12.98 5.14
N TYR A 115 1.15 -13.86 4.16
CA TYR A 115 1.77 -15.19 4.11
C TYR A 115 3.23 -15.16 3.63
N THR A 116 3.65 -14.09 2.95
CA THR A 116 5.04 -13.87 2.49
C THR A 116 5.60 -12.54 3.03
N PRO A 117 6.93 -12.30 2.98
CA PRO A 117 7.52 -11.02 3.39
C PRO A 117 6.99 -9.81 2.59
N ASP A 118 6.53 -10.07 1.38
CA ASP A 118 6.04 -9.09 0.40
C ASP A 118 4.51 -9.16 0.25
N SER A 119 3.78 -9.73 1.21
CA SER A 119 2.31 -9.68 1.22
C SER A 119 1.71 -9.12 2.50
N VAL A 120 0.49 -8.59 2.39
CA VAL A 120 -0.33 -8.12 3.51
C VAL A 120 -1.75 -8.63 3.40
N LEU A 121 -2.40 -8.78 4.56
CA LEU A 121 -3.79 -9.16 4.69
C LEU A 121 -4.60 -7.99 5.24
N ALA A 122 -5.76 -7.75 4.66
CA ALA A 122 -6.75 -6.81 5.17
C ALA A 122 -8.15 -7.45 5.19
N SER A 123 -9.09 -6.81 5.87
CA SER A 123 -10.51 -7.08 5.69
C SER A 123 -11.10 -6.03 4.73
N VAL A 124 -11.96 -6.46 3.81
CA VAL A 124 -12.60 -5.59 2.82
C VAL A 124 -14.10 -5.75 2.90
N ASN A 125 -14.79 -4.67 3.27
CA ASN A 125 -16.24 -4.62 3.21
C ASN A 125 -16.72 -4.54 1.77
N PHE A 126 -17.55 -5.50 1.37
CA PHE A 126 -18.38 -5.43 0.18
C PHE A 126 -19.71 -4.78 0.53
N ILE A 127 -20.02 -3.64 -0.08
CA ILE A 127 -21.16 -2.80 0.25
C ILE A 127 -22.06 -2.70 -0.99
N LEU A 128 -23.14 -3.48 -1.00
CA LEU A 128 -24.20 -3.37 -2.01
C LEU A 128 -25.23 -2.30 -1.59
N PRO A 129 -25.90 -1.64 -2.55
CA PRO A 129 -27.07 -0.82 -2.28
C PRO A 129 -28.12 -1.60 -1.45
N GLU A 130 -28.75 -0.90 -0.50
CA GLU A 130 -29.83 -1.42 0.34
C GLU A 130 -29.48 -2.67 1.20
N SER A 131 -28.20 -3.04 1.29
CA SER A 131 -27.69 -4.22 2.01
C SER A 131 -26.74 -3.84 3.15
N GLU A 132 -26.62 -4.71 4.15
CA GLU A 132 -25.57 -4.59 5.18
C GLU A 132 -24.20 -4.93 4.59
N ALA A 133 -23.16 -4.21 5.02
CA ALA A 133 -21.78 -4.44 4.57
C ALA A 133 -21.32 -5.86 4.93
N GLN A 134 -20.81 -6.60 3.94
CA GLN A 134 -20.31 -7.96 4.12
C GLN A 134 -18.77 -7.92 4.18
N PRO A 135 -18.15 -8.21 5.34
CA PRO A 135 -16.70 -8.23 5.45
C PRO A 135 -16.13 -9.48 4.78
N ALA A 136 -15.19 -9.28 3.87
CA ALA A 136 -14.37 -10.34 3.30
C ALA A 136 -13.01 -10.33 4.01
N GLU A 137 -12.74 -11.38 4.78
CA GLU A 137 -11.54 -11.50 5.62
C GLU A 137 -10.36 -12.12 4.86
N ASN A 138 -9.14 -11.74 5.25
CA ASN A 138 -7.89 -12.23 4.64
C ASN A 138 -7.78 -11.91 3.13
N VAL A 139 -8.14 -10.68 2.74
CA VAL A 139 -7.86 -10.17 1.40
C VAL A 139 -6.37 -9.92 1.28
N GLU A 140 -5.71 -10.68 0.40
CA GLU A 140 -4.27 -10.61 0.21
C GLU A 140 -3.89 -9.61 -0.87
N PHE A 141 -2.96 -8.72 -0.52
CA PHE A 141 -2.28 -7.83 -1.46
C PHE A 141 -0.79 -8.19 -1.48
N ILE A 142 -0.21 -8.24 -2.69
CA ILE A 142 1.19 -8.58 -2.94
C ILE A 142 1.93 -7.31 -3.36
N TYR A 143 3.15 -7.11 -2.85
CA TYR A 143 4.08 -6.09 -3.31
C TYR A 143 4.96 -6.66 -4.42
N GLU A 144 4.83 -6.12 -5.62
CA GLU A 144 5.47 -6.63 -6.83
C GLU A 144 5.74 -5.42 -7.76
N ASP A 145 6.93 -5.36 -8.37
CA ASP A 145 7.35 -4.22 -9.21
C ASP A 145 7.18 -2.84 -8.53
N GLU A 146 7.68 -2.75 -7.30
CA GLU A 146 7.59 -1.57 -6.42
C GLU A 146 6.15 -1.10 -6.08
N THR A 147 5.13 -1.89 -6.43
CA THR A 147 3.70 -1.54 -6.36
C THR A 147 2.90 -2.58 -5.59
N TRP A 148 1.93 -2.15 -4.77
CA TRP A 148 0.96 -3.07 -4.17
C TRP A 148 -0.13 -3.44 -5.18
N LYS A 149 -0.39 -4.74 -5.35
CA LYS A 149 -1.39 -5.35 -6.25
C LYS A 149 -2.32 -6.26 -5.45
N LEU A 150 -3.60 -6.39 -5.81
CA LEU A 150 -4.47 -7.45 -5.29
C LEU A 150 -3.94 -8.81 -5.77
N SER A 151 -3.91 -9.83 -4.91
CA SER A 151 -3.38 -11.15 -5.32
C SER A 151 -4.27 -11.81 -6.40
N GLN A 152 -3.65 -12.57 -7.29
CA GLN A 152 -4.35 -13.26 -8.38
C GLN A 152 -5.46 -14.18 -7.85
N SER A 153 -5.17 -14.94 -6.78
CA SER A 153 -6.12 -15.86 -6.17
C SER A 153 -7.36 -15.13 -5.64
N TRP A 154 -7.20 -13.94 -5.07
CA TRP A 154 -8.32 -13.15 -4.55
C TRP A 154 -9.12 -12.48 -5.66
N ALA A 155 -8.46 -11.90 -6.66
CA ALA A 155 -9.10 -11.36 -7.85
C ALA A 155 -9.94 -12.43 -8.58
N CYS A 156 -9.36 -13.61 -8.80
CA CYS A 156 -10.07 -14.71 -9.44
C CYS A 156 -11.24 -15.24 -8.59
N THR A 157 -11.09 -15.28 -7.26
CA THR A 157 -12.19 -15.67 -6.34
C THR A 157 -13.36 -14.69 -6.42
N LEU A 158 -13.11 -13.38 -6.56
CA LEU A 158 -14.20 -12.42 -6.79
C LEU A 158 -14.94 -12.72 -8.09
N ILE A 159 -14.19 -12.88 -9.19
CA ILE A 159 -14.76 -13.06 -10.52
C ILE A 159 -15.59 -14.33 -10.60
N THR A 160 -15.05 -15.48 -10.20
CA THR A 160 -15.75 -16.78 -10.28
C THR A 160 -17.04 -16.82 -9.46
N ASN A 161 -17.19 -15.97 -8.44
CA ASN A 161 -18.42 -15.82 -7.66
C ASN A 161 -19.37 -14.73 -8.19
N THR A 162 -18.93 -13.86 -9.10
CA THR A 162 -19.68 -12.68 -9.56
C THR A 162 -20.17 -12.78 -11.00
N VAL A 163 -19.48 -13.51 -11.87
CA VAL A 163 -19.81 -13.63 -13.30
C VAL A 163 -20.17 -15.06 -13.70
N ALA A 164 -20.78 -15.22 -14.88
CA ALA A 164 -21.09 -16.55 -15.40
C ALA A 164 -19.80 -17.32 -15.73
N PRO A 165 -19.76 -18.67 -15.63
CA PRO A 165 -18.54 -19.46 -15.87
C PRO A 165 -17.88 -19.21 -17.23
N GLU A 166 -18.67 -18.86 -18.25
CA GLU A 166 -18.23 -18.54 -19.62
C GLU A 166 -17.58 -17.15 -19.75
N GLN A 167 -17.65 -16.33 -18.69
CA GLN A 167 -17.09 -14.97 -18.60
C GLN A 167 -15.84 -14.91 -17.69
N VAL A 168 -15.40 -16.04 -17.13
CA VAL A 168 -14.20 -16.14 -16.29
C VAL A 168 -12.94 -16.08 -17.18
N PRO A 169 -12.00 -15.15 -16.93
CA PRO A 169 -10.74 -15.05 -17.68
C PRO A 169 -9.88 -16.32 -17.59
N GLU A 170 -9.03 -16.56 -18.60
CA GLU A 170 -8.18 -17.76 -18.66
C GLU A 170 -7.26 -17.89 -17.42
N MET A 171 -6.72 -16.77 -16.92
CA MET A 171 -5.87 -16.74 -15.70
C MET A 171 -6.61 -17.14 -14.41
N CYS A 172 -7.93 -17.29 -14.47
CA CYS A 172 -8.80 -17.64 -13.34
C CYS A 172 -9.44 -19.02 -13.46
N LEU A 173 -9.21 -19.76 -14.55
CA LEU A 173 -9.79 -21.10 -14.74
C LEU A 173 -9.30 -22.12 -13.70
N ASP A 174 -8.03 -22.05 -13.29
CA ASP A 174 -7.47 -22.89 -12.22
C ASP A 174 -8.04 -22.57 -10.83
N TYR A 175 -8.67 -21.40 -10.67
CA TYR A 175 -9.34 -20.94 -9.44
C TYR A 175 -10.87 -21.10 -9.50
N ASN A 176 -11.41 -21.55 -10.63
CA ASN A 176 -12.81 -21.91 -10.75
C ASN A 176 -13.00 -23.35 -10.22
N PRO A 177 -13.73 -23.56 -9.10
CA PRO A 177 -14.10 -24.92 -8.70
C PRO A 177 -15.07 -25.46 -9.75
N ALA A 178 -14.55 -26.27 -10.67
CA ALA A 178 -15.36 -26.93 -11.69
C ALA A 178 -16.59 -27.57 -11.00
N PRO A 179 -17.81 -27.44 -11.58
CA PRO A 179 -18.97 -28.12 -11.06
C PRO A 179 -18.61 -29.60 -10.92
N ALA A 180 -18.77 -30.16 -9.71
CA ALA A 180 -18.47 -31.56 -9.48
C ALA A 180 -19.31 -32.38 -10.47
N GLU A 181 -18.64 -32.97 -11.47
CA GLU A 181 -19.28 -33.77 -12.50
C GLU A 181 -20.06 -34.88 -11.78
N GLU A 182 -21.40 -34.80 -11.81
CA GLU A 182 -22.26 -35.75 -11.11
C GLU A 182 -21.99 -37.14 -11.67
N ALA A 183 -21.17 -37.91 -10.95
CA ALA A 183 -20.78 -39.24 -11.38
C ALA A 183 -22.05 -40.07 -11.61
N PRO A 184 -22.28 -40.57 -12.84
CA PRO A 184 -23.51 -41.27 -13.15
C PRO A 184 -23.62 -42.56 -12.32
N VAL A 185 -24.75 -42.70 -11.62
CA VAL A 185 -25.12 -43.85 -10.79
C VAL A 185 -25.61 -45.05 -11.60
#